data_AF-A0A1R4KRL7-F1
#
_entry.id   AF-A0A1R4KRL7-F1
#
_cell.length_a   1.000
_cell.length_b   1.000
_cell.length_c   1.000
_cell.angle_alpha   90.00
_cell.angle_beta   90.00
_cell.angle_gamma   90.00
#
_symmetry.space_group_name_H-M   'P 1'
#
loop_
_entity.id
_entity.type
_entity.pdbx_description
1 polymer ?
#
loop_
_entity_poly.entity_id
_entity_poly.type
_entity_poly.pdbx_seq_one_letter_code
_entity_poly.pdbx_strand_id
1 'polypeptide(L)'
;MTIDIYLSNINKRFILGNATEHTFRGDLQQLIESLVSEVRATNEPKRQAVGAPDYSLTRKGIPVGFIEAKDIGDKDLAGTKKTGNKEQFDRGEFQKPGCCC
;
A
#
# COMPACT_ATOMS: atom_id res chain seq x y z
N MET A 1 8.38 10.56 9.03
CA MET A 1 9.20 9.38 9.35
C MET A 1 10.44 9.41 8.44
N THR A 2 11.61 8.94 8.86
CA THR A 2 12.71 8.73 7.90
C THR A 2 12.70 7.29 7.41
N ILE A 3 13.37 7.02 6.29
CA ILE A 3 13.47 5.66 5.73
C ILE A 3 14.11 4.70 6.75
N ASP A 4 15.11 5.16 7.51
CA ASP A 4 15.79 4.35 8.53
C ASP A 4 14.85 3.92 9.67
N ILE A 5 14.01 4.86 10.14
CA ILE A 5 13.02 4.59 11.18
C ILE A 5 11.95 3.63 10.66
N TYR A 6 11.49 3.85 9.43
CA TYR A 6 10.55 2.94 8.77
C TYR A 6 11.11 1.51 8.72
N LEU A 7 12.31 1.33 8.17
CA LEU A 7 12.96 0.01 8.09
C LEU A 7 13.14 -0.64 9.46
N SER A 8 13.50 0.15 10.49
CA SER A 8 13.60 -0.34 11.86
C SER A 8 12.25 -0.84 12.40
N ASN A 9 11.17 -0.11 12.15
CA ASN A 9 9.83 -0.48 12.59
C ASN A 9 9.32 -1.74 11.89
N ILE A 10 9.49 -1.81 10.56
CA ILE A 10 9.11 -2.99 9.77
C ILE A 10 9.86 -4.22 10.27
N ASN A 11 11.19 -4.14 10.41
CA ASN A 11 12.00 -5.27 10.87
C ASN A 11 11.61 -5.74 12.27
N LYS A 12 11.39 -4.81 13.22
CA LYS A 12 10.92 -5.15 14.57
C LYS A 12 9.62 -5.94 14.54
N ARG A 13 8.64 -5.48 13.77
CA ARG A 13 7.32 -6.14 13.64
C ARG A 13 7.43 -7.48 12.92
N PHE A 14 8.25 -7.57 11.89
CA PHE A 14 8.48 -8.79 11.14
C PHE A 14 9.09 -9.89 12.02
N ILE A 15 10.09 -9.56 12.84
CA ILE A 15 10.76 -10.52 13.73
C ILE A 15 9.80 -11.09 14.80
N LEU A 16 8.75 -10.36 15.19
CA LEU A 16 7.75 -10.88 16.14
C LEU A 16 6.94 -12.06 15.57
N GLY A 17 6.97 -12.30 14.26
CA GLY A 17 6.41 -13.49 13.61
C GLY A 17 4.88 -13.58 13.60
N ASN A 18 4.19 -12.54 14.07
CA ASN A 18 2.72 -12.44 14.11
C ASN A 18 2.17 -11.28 13.26
N ALA A 19 3.02 -10.64 12.46
CA ALA A 19 2.63 -9.55 11.58
C ALA A 19 2.06 -10.08 10.26
N THR A 20 0.94 -9.51 9.84
CA THR A 20 0.37 -9.64 8.49
C THR A 20 0.55 -8.32 7.74
N GLU A 21 0.29 -8.30 6.44
CA GLU A 21 0.32 -7.08 5.61
C GLU A 21 -0.25 -5.83 6.29
N HIS A 22 -1.43 -5.93 6.91
CA HIS A 22 -2.09 -4.82 7.59
C HIS A 22 -1.26 -4.23 8.74
N THR A 23 -0.43 -5.04 9.39
CA THR A 23 0.43 -4.64 10.51
C THR A 23 1.44 -3.56 10.12
N PHE A 24 1.89 -3.58 8.86
CA PHE A 24 2.90 -2.67 8.34
C PHE A 24 2.30 -1.41 7.71
N ARG A 25 0.99 -1.42 7.41
CA ARG A 25 0.33 -0.34 6.69
C ARG A 25 0.43 1.01 7.40
N GLY A 26 0.30 1.02 8.73
CA GLY A 26 0.43 2.25 9.51
C GLY A 26 1.81 2.92 9.41
N ASP A 27 2.89 2.14 9.29
CA ASP A 27 4.24 2.67 9.11
C ASP A 27 4.45 3.17 7.67
N LEU A 28 3.91 2.45 6.67
CA LEU A 28 3.96 2.88 5.26
C LEU A 28 3.21 4.19 5.04
N GLN A 29 2.05 4.37 5.65
CA GLN A 29 1.31 5.64 5.60
C GLN A 29 2.18 6.81 6.09
N GLN A 30 2.80 6.66 7.26
CA GLN A 30 3.65 7.70 7.86
C GLN A 30 4.88 8.00 7.01
N LEU A 31 5.44 6.98 6.35
CA LEU A 31 6.54 7.17 5.40
C LEU A 31 6.09 8.00 4.20
N ILE A 32 4.99 7.61 3.53
CA ILE A 32 4.46 8.31 2.34
C ILE A 32 4.20 9.78 2.64
N GLU A 33 3.48 10.07 3.72
CA GLU A 33 3.13 11.44 4.11
C GLU A 33 4.37 12.28 4.49
N SER A 34 5.45 11.62 4.92
CA SER A 34 6.71 12.31 5.18
C SER A 34 7.62 12.49 3.97
N LEU A 35 7.54 11.60 2.97
CA LEU A 35 8.26 11.75 1.70
C LEU A 35 7.63 12.83 0.82
N VAL A 36 6.29 12.93 0.83
CA VAL A 36 5.53 13.89 0.03
C VAL A 36 4.49 14.57 0.91
N SER A 37 4.87 15.67 1.57
CA SER A 37 4.02 16.39 2.54
C SER A 37 2.71 16.94 1.96
N GLU A 38 2.59 17.04 0.65
CA GLU A 38 1.38 17.49 -0.03
C GLU A 38 0.35 16.38 -0.28
N VAL A 39 0.76 15.13 -0.08
CA VAL A 39 -0.09 13.95 -0.28
C VAL A 39 -0.56 13.45 1.08
N ARG A 40 -1.85 13.15 1.16
CA ARG A 40 -2.46 12.43 2.28
C ARG A 40 -2.74 11.00 1.84
N ALA A 41 -2.22 10.04 2.59
CA ALA A 41 -2.43 8.62 2.35
C ALA A 41 -3.52 8.11 3.32
N THR A 42 -4.67 7.74 2.79
CA THR A 42 -5.76 7.18 3.59
C THR A 42 -5.69 5.65 3.52
N ASN A 43 -5.33 5.00 4.62
CA ASN A 43 -5.44 3.54 4.78
C ASN A 43 -6.92 3.14 4.91
N GLU A 44 -7.32 2.06 4.23
CA GLU A 44 -8.69 1.54 4.19
C GLU A 44 -9.75 2.60 3.80
N PRO A 45 -9.59 3.27 2.62
CA PRO A 45 -10.55 4.24 2.15
C PRO A 45 -11.93 3.59 1.97
N LYS A 46 -12.98 4.39 2.13
CA LYS A 46 -14.35 3.95 1.83
C LYS A 46 -14.42 3.41 0.40
N ARG A 47 -15.15 2.32 0.23
CA ARG A 47 -15.34 1.63 -1.06
C ARG A 47 -15.82 2.62 -2.13
N GLN A 48 -15.13 2.66 -3.26
CA GLN A 48 -15.42 3.52 -4.40
C GLN A 48 -15.75 2.67 -5.63
N ALA A 49 -16.17 3.31 -6.73
CA ALA A 49 -16.45 2.62 -8.00
C ALA A 49 -15.24 1.82 -8.52
N VAL A 50 -14.02 2.25 -8.17
CA VAL A 50 -12.72 1.65 -8.52
C VAL A 50 -12.35 0.45 -7.61
N GLY A 51 -13.24 0.05 -6.69
CA GLY A 51 -13.04 -1.04 -5.74
C GLY A 51 -12.71 -0.57 -4.31
N ALA A 52 -11.98 -1.41 -3.57
CA ALA A 52 -11.52 -1.16 -2.21
C ALA A 52 -9.98 -1.28 -2.17
N PRO A 53 -9.26 -0.23 -2.60
CA PRO A 53 -7.80 -0.23 -2.52
C PRO A 53 -7.34 -0.16 -1.07
N ASP A 54 -6.11 -0.61 -0.81
CA ASP A 54 -5.53 -0.50 0.54
C ASP A 54 -5.24 0.95 0.94
N TYR A 55 -4.76 1.75 -0.01
CA TYR A 55 -4.62 3.20 0.18
C TYR A 55 -5.25 4.00 -0.94
N SER A 56 -5.81 5.15 -0.54
CA SER A 56 -6.12 6.26 -1.44
C SER A 56 -5.16 7.41 -1.16
N LEU A 57 -4.41 7.80 -2.19
CA LEU A 57 -3.56 8.99 -2.15
C LEU A 57 -4.34 10.19 -2.65
N THR A 58 -4.36 11.27 -1.87
CA THR A 58 -5.03 12.52 -2.25
C THR A 58 -4.10 13.70 -2.11
N ARG A 59 -4.16 14.64 -3.05
CA ARG A 59 -3.45 15.94 -2.97
C ARG A 59 -4.49 17.04 -3.06
N LYS A 60 -4.59 17.88 -2.02
CA LYS A 60 -5.62 18.93 -1.91
C LYS A 60 -7.06 18.40 -2.15
N GLY A 61 -7.35 17.19 -1.68
CA GLY A 61 -8.67 16.55 -1.81
C GLY A 61 -8.93 15.87 -3.15
N ILE A 62 -8.01 15.97 -4.13
CA ILE A 62 -8.12 15.29 -5.42
C ILE A 62 -7.40 13.93 -5.33
N PRO A 63 -8.04 12.80 -5.65
CA PRO A 63 -7.37 11.51 -5.75
C PRO A 63 -6.28 11.55 -6.82
N VAL A 64 -5.04 11.23 -6.43
CA VAL A 64 -3.88 11.21 -7.34
C VAL A 64 -3.36 9.80 -7.61
N GLY A 65 -3.81 8.82 -6.82
CA GLY A 65 -3.41 7.44 -7.01
C GLY A 65 -3.93 6.52 -5.91
N PHE A 66 -3.70 5.23 -6.11
CA PHE A 66 -4.05 4.17 -5.18
C PHE A 66 -2.84 3.26 -5.00
N ILE A 67 -2.69 2.70 -3.80
CA ILE A 67 -1.65 1.71 -3.50
C ILE A 67 -2.36 0.44 -3.04
N GLU A 68 -1.93 -0.70 -3.55
CA GLU A 68 -2.26 -2.01 -3.02
C GLU A 68 -1.02 -2.53 -2.27
N ALA A 69 -1.19 -2.87 -1.01
CA ALA A 69 -0.15 -3.45 -0.18
C ALA A 69 -0.09 -4.97 -0.44
N LYS A 70 1.08 -5.57 -0.19
CA LYS A 70 1.30 -7.01 -0.23
C LYS A 70 2.22 -7.45 0.91
N ASP A 71 2.08 -8.71 1.33
CA ASP A 71 2.96 -9.34 2.31
C ASP A 71 4.42 -9.34 1.85
N ILE A 72 5.33 -9.20 2.83
CA ILE A 72 6.77 -9.28 2.61
C ILE A 72 7.12 -10.66 2.05
N GLY A 73 7.69 -10.68 0.85
CA GLY A 73 8.08 -11.91 0.15
C GLY A 73 7.08 -12.38 -0.91
N ASP A 74 5.97 -11.66 -1.14
CA ASP A 74 5.13 -11.88 -2.31
C ASP A 74 5.92 -11.55 -3.59
N LYS A 75 5.96 -12.53 -4.50
CA LYS A 75 6.70 -12.45 -5.76
C LYS A 75 5.85 -11.92 -6.91
N ASP A 76 4.54 -11.74 -6.71
CA ASP A 76 3.61 -11.30 -7.76
C ASP A 76 3.06 -9.89 -7.54
N LEU A 77 3.99 -8.93 -7.38
CA LEU A 77 3.70 -7.50 -7.22
C LEU A 77 3.10 -6.86 -8.49
N ALA A 78 3.31 -7.49 -9.65
CA ALA A 78 2.81 -7.04 -10.94
C ALA A 78 1.47 -7.70 -11.35
N GLY A 79 0.91 -8.60 -10.53
CA GLY A 79 -0.33 -9.31 -10.83
C GLY A 79 -0.28 -10.16 -12.10
N THR A 80 0.88 -10.73 -12.39
CA THR A 80 1.14 -11.58 -13.56
C THR A 80 0.47 -12.95 -13.47
N LYS A 81 0.05 -13.41 -12.29
CA LYS A 81 -0.67 -14.69 -12.15
C LYS A 81 -2.18 -14.54 -12.34
N LYS A 82 -2.74 -15.33 -13.27
CA LYS A 82 -4.19 -15.42 -13.56
C LYS A 82 -5.08 -15.83 -12.38
N THR A 83 -4.53 -16.49 -11.36
CA THR A 83 -5.25 -16.95 -10.17
C THR A 83 -4.96 -16.08 -8.92
N GLY A 84 -4.40 -14.88 -9.11
CA GLY A 84 -3.96 -13.99 -8.03
C GLY A 84 -4.41 -12.54 -8.25
N ASN A 85 -3.49 -11.59 -8.05
CA ASN A 85 -3.78 -10.15 -8.03
C ASN A 85 -4.36 -9.59 -9.34
N LYS A 86 -4.35 -10.37 -10.44
CA LYS A 86 -4.79 -9.95 -11.77
C LYS A 86 -6.20 -9.36 -11.82
N GLU A 87 -7.15 -9.88 -11.04
CA GLU A 87 -8.51 -9.29 -11.00
C GLU A 87 -8.56 -7.91 -10.33
N GLN A 88 -7.59 -7.58 -9.46
CA GLN A 88 -7.50 -6.25 -8.85
C GLN A 88 -6.90 -5.23 -9.84
N PHE A 89 -6.00 -5.69 -10.72
CA PHE A 89 -5.44 -4.88 -11.81
C PHE A 89 -6.41 -4.70 -12.98
N ASP A 90 -7.16 -5.74 -13.35
CA ASP A 90 -8.05 -5.71 -14.52
C ASP A 90 -9.37 -4.91 -14.25
N ARG A 91 -9.70 -4.59 -12.98
CA ARG A 91 -10.93 -3.86 -12.60
C ARG A 91 -10.82 -2.32 -12.66
N GLY A 92 -9.64 -1.76 -12.91
CA GLY A 92 -9.47 -0.32 -13.07
C GLY A 92 -8.49 -0.04 -14.20
N GLU A 93 -8.85 0.85 -15.13
CA GLU A 93 -8.01 1.29 -16.26
C GLU A 93 -6.70 2.01 -15.85
N PHE A 94 -6.29 1.90 -14.58
CA PHE A 94 -5.05 2.45 -14.07
C PHE A 94 -4.23 1.31 -13.47
N GLN A 95 -3.13 0.99 -14.12
CA GLN A 95 -2.18 -0.03 -13.67
C GLN A 95 -1.62 0.38 -12.30
N LYS A 96 -2.17 -0.16 -11.20
CA LYS A 96 -1.78 0.17 -9.82
C LYS A 96 -0.59 -0.68 -9.39
N PRO A 97 0.67 -0.22 -9.44
CA PRO A 97 1.79 -1.05 -9.00
C PRO A 97 1.59 -1.51 -7.54
N GLY A 98 1.74 -2.81 -7.29
CA GLY A 98 1.74 -3.34 -5.93
C GLY A 98 3.00 -2.89 -5.18
N CYS A 99 2.86 -2.61 -3.89
CA CYS A 99 3.98 -2.23 -3.02
C CYS A 99 4.10 -3.22 -1.86
N CYS A 100 5.29 -3.81 -1.67
CA CYS A 100 5.58 -4.55 -0.43
C CYS A 100 5.60 -3.57 0.73
N CYS A 101 4.90 -3.90 1.82
CA CYS A 101 5.04 -3.17 3.07
C CYS A 101 6.33 -3.56 3.82
#